data_AF-A0A6G4ZXR5-F1
#
_entry.id   AF-A0A6G4ZXR5-F1
#
_cell.length_a   1.000
_cell.length_b   1.000
_cell.length_c   1.000
_cell.angle_alpha   90.00
_cell.angle_beta   90.00
_cell.angle_gamma   90.00
#
_symmetry.space_group_name_H-M   'P 1'
#
loop_
_entity.id
_entity.type
_entity.pdbx_description
1 polymer ?
#
loop_
_entity_poly.entity_id
_entity_poly.type
_entity_poly.pdbx_seq_one_letter_code
_entity_poly.pdbx_strand_id
1 'polypeptide(L)'
;NNNHPRQCSDLLRAGQRNDGIYTIYHNKAPQGQDVYCNMKADGGGWTVIQRRGQFKNRVFHFYRNWTEYANGFGDPSQEYWIGWDAMRHADGQKFSTYDQDNDVSTYNCAEQYRGAWWYSDCHACNPNGLNLNGYHESYGDGIEWSIREHTGKLYYYSYPYMEMMIRPARLLEGEREGPLNFSRSN
;
A
#
# COMPACT_ATOMS: atom_id res chain seq x y z
N ASN A 1 -11.97 -28.05 0.60
CA ASN A 1 -12.89 -27.24 -0.21
C ASN A 1 -13.26 -25.96 0.51
N ASN A 2 -12.42 -24.93 0.44
CA ASN A 2 -12.71 -23.57 0.92
C ASN A 2 -12.22 -22.61 -0.18
N ASN A 3 -13.00 -22.50 -1.25
CA ASN A 3 -12.63 -21.74 -2.43
C ASN A 3 -13.06 -20.29 -2.21
N HIS A 4 -12.24 -19.51 -1.51
CA HIS A 4 -12.41 -18.07 -1.38
C HIS A 4 -11.30 -17.34 -2.15
N PRO A 5 -11.59 -16.19 -2.78
CA PRO A 5 -10.58 -15.42 -3.48
C PRO A 5 -9.54 -14.89 -2.49
N ARG A 6 -8.25 -15.12 -2.74
CA ARG A 6 -7.18 -14.66 -1.84
C ARG A 6 -6.58 -13.31 -2.25
N GLN A 7 -6.92 -12.85 -3.45
CA GLN A 7 -6.38 -11.67 -4.10
C GLN A 7 -7.27 -11.27 -5.29
N CYS A 8 -7.13 -10.05 -5.80
CA CYS A 8 -7.94 -9.54 -6.90
C CYS A 8 -7.80 -10.32 -8.21
N SER A 9 -6.67 -10.98 -8.44
CA SER A 9 -6.50 -11.85 -9.62
C SER A 9 -7.35 -13.12 -9.58
N ASP A 10 -7.68 -13.63 -8.39
CA ASP A 10 -8.60 -14.76 -8.24
C ASP A 10 -10.03 -14.33 -8.61
N LEU A 11 -10.43 -13.12 -8.20
CA LEU A 11 -11.70 -12.49 -8.58
C LEU A 11 -11.79 -12.24 -10.09
N LEU A 12 -10.70 -11.76 -10.70
CA LEU A 12 -10.59 -11.59 -12.15
C LEU A 12 -10.81 -12.93 -12.87
N ARG A 13 -10.18 -14.02 -12.40
CA ARG A 13 -10.37 -15.38 -12.95
C ARG A 13 -11.80 -15.90 -12.78
N ALA A 14 -12.48 -15.48 -11.73
CA ALA A 14 -13.90 -15.78 -11.50
C ALA A 14 -14.87 -14.89 -12.30
N GLY A 15 -14.35 -14.05 -13.21
CA GLY A 15 -15.18 -13.26 -14.13
C GLY A 15 -15.48 -11.83 -13.67
N GLN A 16 -14.93 -11.37 -12.54
CA GLN A 16 -15.07 -9.97 -12.12
C GLN A 16 -14.28 -9.05 -13.06
N ARG A 17 -14.86 -7.91 -13.46
CA ARG A 17 -14.25 -6.99 -14.45
C ARG A 17 -14.31 -5.52 -14.06
N ASN A 18 -15.05 -5.18 -13.01
CA ASN A 18 -15.21 -3.79 -12.59
C ASN A 18 -14.21 -3.46 -11.49
N ASP A 19 -13.65 -2.26 -11.54
CA ASP A 19 -12.88 -1.74 -10.41
C ASP A 19 -13.83 -1.56 -9.21
N GLY A 20 -13.32 -1.79 -8.00
CA GLY A 20 -14.14 -1.61 -6.80
C GLY A 20 -13.60 -2.33 -5.58
N ILE A 21 -14.34 -2.23 -4.49
CA ILE A 21 -14.03 -2.94 -3.25
C ILE A 21 -14.53 -4.37 -3.36
N TYR A 22 -13.67 -5.31 -3.01
CA TYR A 22 -13.98 -6.72 -2.90
C TYR A 22 -13.37 -7.31 -1.62
N THR A 23 -13.98 -8.36 -1.09
CA THR A 23 -13.45 -9.10 0.04
C THR A 23 -12.53 -10.22 -0.43
N ILE A 24 -11.30 -10.24 0.08
CA ILE A 24 -10.32 -11.32 -0.13
C ILE A 24 -10.02 -12.03 1.19
N TYR A 25 -9.47 -13.24 1.12
CA TYR A 25 -9.25 -14.10 2.28
C TYR A 25 -7.80 -14.59 2.31
N HIS A 26 -7.09 -14.33 3.41
CA HIS A 26 -5.71 -14.79 3.61
C HIS A 26 -5.53 -15.29 5.05
N ASN A 27 -4.40 -15.97 5.32
CA ASN A 27 -4.16 -16.65 6.60
C ASN A 27 -4.29 -15.73 7.84
N LYS A 28 -4.11 -14.41 7.67
CA LYS A 28 -4.23 -13.41 8.73
C LYS A 28 -5.59 -12.73 8.79
N ALA A 29 -6.42 -12.86 7.74
CA ALA A 29 -7.80 -12.40 7.73
C ALA A 29 -8.73 -13.56 7.28
N PRO A 30 -8.93 -14.58 8.14
CA PRO A 30 -9.83 -15.69 7.82
C PRO A 30 -11.29 -15.27 7.70
N GLN A 31 -11.66 -14.12 8.30
CA GLN A 31 -12.99 -13.52 8.20
C GLN A 31 -13.19 -12.69 6.92
N GLY A 32 -12.14 -12.54 6.11
CA GLY A 32 -12.13 -11.65 4.95
C GLY A 32 -11.56 -10.27 5.27
N GLN A 33 -10.92 -9.68 4.28
CA GLN A 33 -10.43 -8.30 4.29
C GLN A 33 -10.92 -7.60 3.02
N ASP A 34 -11.50 -6.42 3.19
CA ASP A 34 -11.90 -5.58 2.05
C ASP A 34 -10.68 -4.88 1.45
N VAL A 35 -10.55 -4.99 0.13
CA VAL A 35 -9.47 -4.39 -0.65
C VAL A 35 -10.03 -3.75 -1.91
N TYR A 36 -9.34 -2.73 -2.42
CA TYR A 36 -9.66 -2.21 -3.73
C TYR A 36 -8.99 -3.05 -4.81
N CYS A 37 -9.79 -3.57 -5.73
CA CYS A 37 -9.32 -4.25 -6.92
C CYS A 37 -9.35 -3.31 -8.12
N ASN A 38 -8.19 -3.12 -8.75
CA ASN A 38 -8.10 -2.49 -10.06
C ASN A 38 -8.16 -3.60 -11.13
N MET A 39 -9.32 -3.69 -11.79
CA MET A 39 -9.66 -4.73 -12.76
C MET A 39 -9.43 -4.27 -14.21
N LYS A 40 -9.01 -3.03 -14.43
CA LYS A 40 -8.80 -2.46 -15.77
C LYS A 40 -7.35 -2.20 -16.12
N ALA A 41 -6.54 -1.70 -15.19
CA ALA A 41 -5.15 -1.34 -15.46
C ALA A 41 -4.37 -2.56 -15.93
N ASP A 42 -3.73 -2.46 -17.10
CA ASP A 42 -2.85 -3.50 -17.65
C ASP A 42 -3.45 -4.92 -17.63
N GLY A 43 -4.74 -5.05 -17.95
CA GLY A 43 -5.45 -6.35 -17.94
C GLY A 43 -6.06 -6.77 -16.59
N GLY A 44 -5.91 -5.95 -15.54
CA GLY A 44 -6.62 -6.07 -14.27
C GLY A 44 -6.05 -7.09 -13.30
N GLY A 45 -6.81 -7.36 -12.23
CA GLY A 45 -6.44 -8.31 -11.18
C GLY A 45 -5.42 -7.76 -10.19
N TRP A 46 -5.25 -6.44 -10.14
CA TRP A 46 -4.38 -5.75 -9.19
C TRP A 46 -5.07 -5.62 -7.85
N THR A 47 -4.38 -6.02 -6.79
CA THR A 47 -4.78 -5.75 -5.40
C THR A 47 -4.06 -4.49 -4.95
N VAL A 48 -4.79 -3.43 -4.67
CA VAL A 48 -4.21 -2.22 -4.10
C VAL A 48 -3.79 -2.53 -2.65
N ILE A 49 -2.61 -2.07 -2.24
CA ILE A 49 -2.07 -2.28 -0.89
C ILE A 49 -1.83 -0.97 -0.14
N GLN A 50 -1.71 0.13 -0.88
CA GLN A 50 -1.61 1.48 -0.35
C GLN A 50 -2.25 2.45 -1.34
N ARG A 51 -3.01 3.42 -0.84
CA ARG A 51 -3.51 4.55 -1.64
C ARG A 51 -3.43 5.83 -0.83
N ARG A 52 -2.93 6.89 -1.46
CA ARG A 52 -2.90 8.27 -0.94
C ARG A 52 -3.61 9.21 -1.90
N GLY A 53 -4.31 10.20 -1.37
CA GLY A 53 -5.00 11.20 -2.18
C GLY A 53 -5.78 12.21 -1.34
N GLN A 54 -6.33 13.23 -1.98
CA GLN A 54 -7.10 14.28 -1.32
C GLN A 54 -8.54 13.82 -1.01
N PHE A 55 -8.68 12.90 -0.05
CA PHE A 55 -9.97 12.33 0.38
C PHE A 55 -10.54 12.99 1.66
N LYS A 56 -10.15 14.24 1.94
CA LYS A 56 -10.58 15.03 3.12
C LYS A 56 -10.13 14.49 4.48
N ASN A 57 -9.23 13.52 4.51
CA ASN A 57 -8.51 13.15 5.71
C ASN A 57 -7.56 14.26 6.17
N ARG A 58 -7.08 14.14 7.42
CA ARG A 58 -6.07 15.05 7.96
C ARG A 58 -4.72 14.83 7.26
N VAL A 59 -3.91 15.89 7.15
CA VAL A 59 -2.56 15.84 6.55
C VAL A 59 -1.68 14.71 7.13
N PHE A 60 -1.80 14.46 8.44
CA PHE A 60 -1.06 13.44 9.19
C PHE A 60 -1.79 12.09 9.31
N HIS A 61 -2.76 11.79 8.44
CA HIS A 61 -3.56 10.55 8.53
C HIS A 61 -2.73 9.26 8.50
N PHE A 62 -1.55 9.28 7.87
CA PHE A 62 -0.61 8.15 7.79
C PHE A 62 0.48 8.19 8.87
N TYR A 63 0.53 9.21 9.72
CA TYR A 63 1.46 9.25 10.86
C TYR A 63 0.89 8.42 12.02
N ARG A 64 1.12 7.11 11.93
CA ARG A 64 0.46 6.06 12.71
C ARG A 64 1.50 5.16 13.38
N ASN A 65 1.07 4.45 14.43
CA ASN A 65 1.95 3.59 15.22
C ASN A 65 2.17 2.22 14.56
N TRP A 66 3.07 1.43 15.15
CA TRP A 66 3.42 0.08 14.69
C TRP A 66 2.20 -0.83 14.57
N THR A 67 1.32 -0.82 15.57
CA THR A 67 0.16 -1.71 15.63
C THR A 67 -0.85 -1.40 14.53
N GLU A 68 -1.09 -0.12 14.24
CA GLU A 68 -1.94 0.31 13.13
C GLU A 68 -1.35 -0.09 11.77
N TYR A 69 -0.04 0.10 11.56
CA TYR A 69 0.63 -0.34 10.33
C TYR A 69 0.68 -1.86 10.16
N ALA A 70 0.74 -2.62 11.26
CA ALA A 70 0.65 -4.07 11.23
C ALA A 70 -0.76 -4.53 10.82
N ASN A 71 -1.79 -3.96 11.43
CA ASN A 71 -3.20 -4.35 11.22
C ASN A 71 -3.80 -3.81 9.91
N GLY A 72 -3.31 -2.68 9.42
CA GLY A 72 -3.94 -1.92 8.36
C GLY A 72 -4.93 -0.88 8.90
N PHE A 73 -5.17 0.16 8.10
CA PHE A 73 -6.05 1.28 8.45
C PHE A 73 -6.56 1.99 7.19
N GLY A 74 -7.60 2.81 7.38
CA GLY A 74 -8.20 3.62 6.31
C GLY A 74 -9.37 2.91 5.62
N ASP A 75 -9.77 3.45 4.48
CA ASP A 75 -10.90 2.98 3.68
C ASP A 75 -10.39 2.64 2.26
N PRO A 76 -10.56 1.39 1.78
CA PRO A 76 -10.12 0.99 0.44
C PRO A 76 -10.67 1.84 -0.71
N SER A 77 -11.78 2.57 -0.52
CA SER A 77 -12.30 3.53 -1.50
C SER A 77 -11.60 4.90 -1.47
N GLN A 78 -10.80 5.18 -0.44
CA GLN A 78 -10.15 6.46 -0.14
C GLN A 78 -8.65 6.24 0.13
N GLU A 79 -8.08 6.86 1.17
CA GLU A 79 -6.72 6.51 1.61
C GLU A 79 -6.72 5.30 2.53
N TYR A 80 -5.83 4.34 2.28
CA TYR A 80 -5.68 3.19 3.15
C TYR A 80 -4.30 2.52 3.02
N TRP A 81 -3.99 1.71 4.03
CA TRP A 81 -2.89 0.78 4.07
C TRP A 81 -3.44 -0.61 4.42
N ILE A 82 -3.10 -1.63 3.63
CA ILE A 82 -3.64 -2.99 3.80
C ILE A 82 -3.20 -3.68 5.09
N GLY A 83 -2.11 -3.23 5.72
CA GLY A 83 -1.51 -3.87 6.89
C GLY A 83 -0.33 -4.78 6.52
N TRP A 84 0.78 -4.65 7.23
CA TRP A 84 1.99 -5.45 6.97
C TRP A 84 1.84 -6.91 7.38
N ASP A 85 0.93 -7.28 8.30
CA ASP A 85 0.67 -8.70 8.59
C ASP A 85 0.14 -9.46 7.36
N ALA A 86 -0.47 -8.77 6.39
CA ALA A 86 -0.81 -9.33 5.09
C ALA A 86 0.42 -9.57 4.17
N MET A 87 1.58 -8.98 4.50
CA MET A 87 2.78 -8.91 3.66
C MET A 87 4.05 -9.57 4.26
N ARG A 88 3.98 -10.12 5.49
CA ARG A 88 5.12 -10.77 6.16
C ARG A 88 5.71 -11.90 5.32
N HIS A 89 6.77 -11.61 4.57
CA HIS A 89 7.93 -12.45 4.15
C HIS A 89 8.99 -11.60 3.37
N ALA A 90 9.07 -10.27 3.56
CA ALA A 90 10.15 -9.50 2.91
C ALA A 90 11.44 -9.55 3.72
N ASP A 91 12.48 -10.11 3.11
CA ASP A 91 13.86 -10.07 3.59
C ASP A 91 14.48 -8.72 3.18
N GLY A 92 15.16 -8.01 4.09
CA GLY A 92 15.76 -6.70 3.81
C GLY A 92 15.70 -5.71 4.98
N GLN A 93 15.66 -4.41 4.65
CA GLN A 93 15.50 -3.33 5.63
C GLN A 93 14.18 -3.51 6.40
N LYS A 94 14.20 -3.22 7.70
CA LYS A 94 13.02 -3.37 8.55
C LYS A 94 12.15 -2.13 8.43
N PHE A 95 10.84 -2.33 8.45
CA PHE A 95 9.87 -1.24 8.51
C PHE A 95 10.05 -0.48 9.83
N SER A 96 9.92 0.85 9.82
CA SER A 96 10.00 1.69 11.02
C SER A 96 8.76 2.57 11.16
N THR A 97 8.28 2.73 12.38
CA THR A 97 7.25 3.70 12.78
C THR A 97 7.80 4.61 13.88
N TYR A 98 7.12 5.71 14.18
CA TYR A 98 7.61 6.67 15.19
C TYR A 98 7.78 6.03 16.59
N ASP A 99 7.07 4.94 16.89
CA ASP A 99 7.12 4.20 18.15
C ASP A 99 7.94 2.90 18.09
N GLN A 100 8.46 2.53 16.91
CA GLN A 100 9.35 1.38 16.75
C GLN A 100 10.39 1.65 15.66
N ASP A 101 11.55 2.12 16.09
CA ASP A 101 12.70 2.39 15.25
C ASP A 101 13.46 1.09 14.92
N ASN A 102 13.45 0.71 13.64
CA ASN A 102 14.23 -0.40 13.11
C ASN A 102 15.12 0.03 11.93
N ASP A 103 15.34 1.34 11.75
CA ASP A 103 16.18 1.85 10.67
C ASP A 103 17.66 1.85 11.07
N VAL A 104 18.53 2.25 10.15
CA VAL A 104 20.00 2.21 10.36
C VAL A 104 20.57 3.59 10.72
N SER A 105 19.70 4.60 10.85
CA SER A 105 20.11 5.96 11.20
C SER A 105 20.46 6.07 12.68
N THR A 106 21.03 7.22 13.06
CA THR A 106 21.29 7.57 14.46
C THR A 106 20.10 8.25 15.14
N TYR A 107 19.05 8.58 14.38
CA TYR A 107 17.81 9.19 14.83
C TYR A 107 16.62 8.50 14.16
N ASN A 108 15.46 8.54 14.80
CA ASN A 108 14.25 7.89 14.30
C ASN A 108 13.71 8.60 13.05
N CYS A 109 13.91 7.99 11.89
CA CYS A 109 13.49 8.57 10.61
C CYS A 109 11.97 8.68 10.49
N ALA A 110 11.22 7.74 11.07
CA ALA A 110 9.77 7.76 11.05
C ALA A 110 9.21 8.93 11.84
N GLU A 111 9.82 9.25 12.99
CA GLU A 111 9.47 10.42 13.79
C GLU A 111 9.82 11.73 13.06
N GLN A 112 11.03 11.81 12.50
CA GLN A 112 11.54 13.00 11.83
C GLN A 112 10.76 13.34 10.55
N TYR A 113 10.47 12.36 9.71
CA TYR A 113 9.82 12.53 8.40
C TYR A 113 8.34 12.17 8.39
N ARG A 114 7.73 12.05 9.59
CA ARG A 114 6.29 11.98 9.79
C ARG A 114 5.57 10.90 8.97
N GLY A 115 6.20 9.73 8.88
CA GLY A 115 5.69 8.60 8.10
C GLY A 115 6.05 7.26 8.73
N ALA A 116 5.85 6.20 7.96
CA ALA A 116 6.36 4.88 8.29
C ALA A 116 6.75 4.13 7.02
N TRP A 117 7.97 3.59 6.99
CA TRP A 117 8.52 3.00 5.79
C TRP A 117 9.69 2.08 6.09
N TRP A 118 10.18 1.41 5.05
CA TRP A 118 11.49 0.77 5.05
C TRP A 118 12.58 1.84 4.91
N TYR A 119 12.86 2.52 6.02
CA TYR A 119 13.87 3.58 6.07
C TYR A 119 15.30 3.00 6.14
N SER A 120 16.26 3.76 5.59
CA SER A 120 17.70 3.46 5.67
C SER A 120 18.43 4.57 6.44
N ASP A 121 19.30 5.36 5.79
CA ASP A 121 19.61 6.72 6.25
C ASP A 121 18.42 7.63 5.87
N CYS A 122 17.33 7.36 6.57
CA CYS A 122 15.99 7.82 6.30
C CYS A 122 15.49 7.46 4.91
N HIS A 123 15.41 8.37 3.94
CA HIS A 123 14.74 8.03 2.70
C HIS A 123 15.15 8.83 1.46
N ALA A 124 14.99 8.15 0.32
CA ALA A 124 14.80 8.78 -0.99
C ALA A 124 13.33 8.80 -1.40
N CYS A 125 12.45 8.06 -0.73
CA CYS A 125 11.01 8.10 -0.92
C CYS A 125 10.27 7.96 0.41
N ASN A 126 9.21 8.73 0.59
CA ASN A 126 8.38 8.71 1.79
C ASN A 126 6.90 8.63 1.40
N PRO A 127 6.46 7.53 0.77
CA PRO A 127 5.09 7.39 0.28
C PRO A 127 4.03 7.46 1.40
N ASN A 128 4.45 7.25 2.64
CA ASN A 128 3.61 7.28 3.82
C ASN A 128 3.77 8.56 4.66
N GLY A 129 4.45 9.58 4.13
CA GLY A 129 4.59 10.89 4.76
C GLY A 129 3.30 11.73 4.73
N LEU A 130 3.44 12.99 5.14
CA LEU A 130 2.36 13.96 5.22
C LEU A 130 1.75 14.25 3.85
N ASN A 131 0.43 14.31 3.78
CA ASN A 131 -0.26 14.64 2.53
C ASN A 131 -0.32 16.17 2.34
N LEU A 132 0.77 16.77 1.87
CA LEU A 132 0.94 18.24 1.74
C LEU A 132 0.45 18.79 0.40
N ASN A 133 0.04 17.93 -0.53
CA ASN A 133 -0.66 18.28 -1.78
C ASN A 133 0.09 19.28 -2.68
N GLY A 134 1.34 18.96 -3.03
CA GLY A 134 2.18 19.78 -3.90
C GLY A 134 3.39 20.36 -3.16
N TYR A 135 3.81 21.56 -3.58
CA TYR A 135 4.98 22.23 -3.02
C TYR A 135 4.78 22.61 -1.56
N HIS A 136 5.81 22.42 -0.75
CA HIS A 136 5.80 22.69 0.68
C HIS A 136 7.18 23.16 1.18
N GLU A 137 7.22 23.78 2.36
CA GLU A 137 8.44 24.40 2.91
C GLU A 137 9.28 23.45 3.76
N SER A 138 8.66 22.41 4.32
CA SER A 138 9.32 21.43 5.18
C SER A 138 10.18 20.47 4.36
N TYR A 139 11.21 19.88 4.98
CA TYR A 139 12.15 19.03 4.27
C TYR A 139 11.75 17.57 4.36
N GLY A 140 11.28 17.01 3.24
CA GLY A 140 11.15 15.58 3.00
C GLY A 140 10.12 14.84 3.85
N ASP A 141 9.21 15.56 4.51
CA ASP A 141 8.17 14.98 5.38
C ASP A 141 6.84 14.77 4.65
N GLY A 142 6.74 15.17 3.37
CA GLY A 142 5.56 14.94 2.54
C GLY A 142 5.51 13.53 1.92
N ILE A 143 4.60 13.35 0.95
CA ILE A 143 4.57 12.16 0.09
C ILE A 143 5.68 12.30 -0.95
N GLU A 144 6.89 11.86 -0.62
CA GLU A 144 8.09 12.12 -1.43
C GLU A 144 8.46 10.95 -2.38
N TRP A 145 8.96 11.28 -3.56
CA TRP A 145 9.61 10.35 -4.49
C TRP A 145 10.81 11.01 -5.20
N SER A 146 11.91 11.18 -4.45
CA SER A 146 13.04 12.02 -4.87
C SER A 146 14.00 11.36 -5.87
N ILE A 147 13.88 10.06 -6.12
CA ILE A 147 14.75 9.31 -7.04
C ILE A 147 14.56 9.77 -8.50
N ARG A 148 13.45 10.45 -8.84
CA ARG A 148 13.08 10.75 -10.23
C ARG A 148 13.97 11.78 -10.92
N GLU A 149 14.55 12.75 -10.20
CA GLU A 149 15.23 13.89 -10.85
C GLU A 149 16.67 14.12 -10.39
N HIS A 150 17.24 13.30 -9.50
CA HIS A 150 18.58 13.50 -8.91
C HIS A 150 18.84 14.93 -8.36
N THR A 151 17.79 15.73 -8.16
CA THR A 151 17.85 17.07 -7.59
C THR A 151 17.15 17.03 -6.25
N GLY A 152 17.79 17.55 -5.20
CA GLY A 152 17.19 17.67 -3.86
C GLY A 152 15.92 18.52 -3.80
N LYS A 153 15.45 19.07 -4.93
CA LYS A 153 14.19 19.81 -5.05
C LYS A 153 12.96 18.93 -4.83
N LEU A 154 13.08 17.62 -5.04
CA LEU A 154 11.98 16.68 -4.86
C LEU A 154 11.73 16.27 -3.40
N TYR A 155 12.42 16.87 -2.42
CA TYR A 155 12.07 16.77 -1.00
C TYR A 155 11.09 17.88 -0.54
N TYR A 156 10.69 18.77 -1.45
CA TYR A 156 9.78 19.89 -1.19
C TYR A 156 8.50 19.78 -2.04
N TYR A 157 8.19 18.57 -2.53
CA TYR A 157 7.01 18.32 -3.35
C TYR A 157 6.33 17.02 -2.94
N SER A 158 5.21 17.16 -2.23
CA SER A 158 4.35 16.04 -1.86
C SER A 158 3.43 15.67 -3.01
N TYR A 159 3.53 14.44 -3.51
CA TYR A 159 2.65 13.95 -4.56
C TYR A 159 1.16 13.99 -4.10
N PRO A 160 0.25 14.57 -4.91
CA PRO A 160 -1.16 14.71 -4.54
C PRO A 160 -1.95 13.39 -4.59
N TYR A 161 -1.43 12.40 -5.31
CA TYR A 161 -1.99 11.06 -5.42
C TYR A 161 -0.86 10.06 -5.60
N MET A 162 -0.97 8.90 -4.95
CA MET A 162 -0.14 7.74 -5.23
C MET A 162 -0.88 6.44 -4.87
N GLU A 163 -0.51 5.36 -5.55
CA GLU A 163 -1.08 4.04 -5.32
C GLU A 163 0.01 2.98 -5.45
N MET A 164 0.06 2.05 -4.51
CA MET A 164 0.86 0.83 -4.61
C MET A 164 -0.08 -0.36 -4.77
N MET A 165 0.19 -1.21 -5.75
CA MET A 165 -0.63 -2.37 -6.07
C MET A 165 0.24 -3.57 -6.44
N ILE A 166 -0.26 -4.77 -6.14
CA ILE A 166 0.41 -6.04 -6.40
C ILE A 166 -0.46 -6.95 -7.27
N ARG A 167 0.20 -7.75 -8.09
CA ARG A 167 -0.41 -8.79 -8.91
C ARG A 167 0.59 -9.93 -9.12
N PRO A 168 0.14 -11.20 -9.22
CA PRO A 168 1.03 -12.32 -9.51
C PRO A 168 1.82 -12.14 -10.82
N ALA A 169 3.14 -12.35 -10.77
CA ALA A 169 4.04 -12.20 -11.92
C ALA A 169 3.65 -13.06 -13.13
N ARG A 170 3.16 -14.29 -12.91
CA ARG A 170 2.67 -15.20 -13.97
C ARG A 170 1.63 -14.60 -14.93
N LEU A 171 0.87 -13.59 -14.47
CA LEU A 171 -0.11 -12.90 -15.33
C LEU A 171 0.55 -11.92 -16.32
N LEU A 172 1.79 -11.49 -16.06
CA LEU A 172 2.61 -10.71 -16.98
C LEU A 172 3.23 -11.60 -18.08
N GLU A 173 3.47 -12.87 -17.78
CA GLU A 173 4.14 -13.84 -18.66
C GLU A 173 3.17 -14.54 -19.63
N GLY A 174 1.88 -14.19 -19.61
CA GLY A 174 0.87 -14.76 -20.51
C GLY A 174 0.41 -16.18 -20.15
N GLU A 175 0.80 -16.70 -18.98
CA GLU A 175 0.32 -17.97 -18.47
C GLU A 175 -1.16 -17.86 -18.05
N ARG A 176 -2.04 -18.34 -18.92
CA ARG A 176 -3.48 -18.41 -18.66
C ARG A 176 -3.81 -19.63 -17.80
N GLU A 177 -3.84 -19.47 -16.49
CA GLU A 177 -4.53 -20.45 -15.63
C GLU A 177 -6.06 -20.34 -15.84
N GLY A 178 -6.72 -21.48 -16.06
CA GLY A 178 -8.16 -21.56 -16.32
C GLY A 178 -9.07 -20.94 -15.25
N PRO A 179 -10.38 -20.78 -15.53
CA PRO A 179 -11.31 -20.11 -14.62
C PRO A 179 -11.39 -20.78 -13.24
N LEU A 180 -11.50 -19.96 -12.18
CA LEU A 180 -11.77 -20.41 -10.81
C LEU A 180 -13.27 -20.31 -10.52
N ASN A 181 -13.89 -21.42 -10.12
CA ASN A 181 -15.29 -21.43 -9.67
C ASN A 181 -15.37 -21.29 -8.15
N PHE A 182 -15.88 -20.17 -7.67
CA PHE A 182 -16.21 -19.96 -6.25
C PHE A 182 -17.68 -20.31 -6.02
N SER A 183 -17.97 -21.24 -5.11
CA SER A 183 -19.33 -21.55 -4.71
C SER A 183 -19.90 -20.37 -3.90
N ARG A 184 -20.98 -19.74 -4.38
CA ARG A 184 -21.77 -18.81 -3.57
C ARG A 184 -22.39 -19.61 -2.42
N SER A 185 -22.06 -19.29 -1.18
CA SER A 185 -22.83 -19.75 -0.02
C SER A 185 -24.18 -19.02 -0.03
N ASN A 186 -25.26 -19.80 -0.04
CA ASN A 186 -26.62 -19.33 0.21
C ASN A 186 -26.76 -18.69 1.60
#